data_AF-A0A221UVU0-F1
#
_entry.id   AF-A0A221UVU0-F1
#
_cell.length_a   1.000
_cell.length_b   1.000
_cell.length_c   1.000
_cell.angle_alpha   90.00
_cell.angle_beta   90.00
_cell.angle_gamma   90.00
#
_symmetry.space_group_name_H-M   'P 1'
#
loop_
_entity.id
_entity.type
_entity.pdbx_description
1 polymer ?
#
loop_
_entity_poly.entity_id
_entity_poly.type
_entity_poly.pdbx_seq_one_letter_code
_entity_poly.pdbx_strand_id
1 'polypeptide(L)'
;MAVLLRIYNILIILLFSGIMMQCTKSLPPGDPDNGGLVLPEGFEAVVVVDSIGPARHLAVNDNGDVYIKMRFAHPEGENIGLRDTDNDGKADQIERFGVFDQRGYYATGMRIYKDYLYYSTASTVYRQKLTRGKLVPEGEPEVMLTDDYQNSPYGYSHIAKPLTFDGDGHMYVPFGSPGDVCQSKEQNRMPGALGQDPCPELEWHAGIWQFDANKPGQTQKDGYRYATGIRSVVGMDWNPYDNTLYALQHGRDNLNRNWPEYYSPWQSAMLPSEEFLKVEEGANAGWPYYYYDHMQGKKLLNPEYGGDGKKEGDGAKYEQPIIGFPGHWAPNDLHFYQGDQFPEHYKNGAFIAFHGSTIRAPFPQAGYFIAFVPFKNGQAGEWEVFADGFTQVDKIVDTDDAGYRPMGIAMGPDGSLYISESEHGKIWRVMYKGDKKSFGKDQLSKMEKLKKLPHIKTPDETKDDLTPLRAEAGAILYNKYCGACHMGNGMGDGSRFPPIAGSEWVKGDQKRLIDVVLSGLSGPIEVNGKTYDGVMPAVDYLEDEEIAQILTYIRKEFGDNSPPVGSYYVKEGRYYARKKKEALKSGD
;
A
#
# COMPACT_ATOMS: atom_id res chain seq x y z
N MET A 1 -13.74 57.42 -58.04
CA MET A 1 -13.56 55.97 -57.77
C MET A 1 -12.86 55.80 -56.43
N ALA A 2 -13.49 56.26 -55.33
CA ALA A 2 -12.88 56.31 -54.00
C ALA A 2 -13.91 56.38 -52.85
N VAL A 3 -15.11 55.81 -53.03
CA VAL A 3 -16.19 55.85 -52.00
C VAL A 3 -16.87 54.48 -51.80
N LEU A 4 -16.39 53.39 -52.41
CA LEU A 4 -17.03 52.07 -52.33
C LEU A 4 -16.29 51.02 -51.47
N LEU A 5 -15.20 51.38 -50.80
CA LEU A 5 -14.37 50.42 -50.04
C LEU A 5 -14.48 50.49 -48.51
N ARG A 6 -15.46 51.24 -47.95
CA ARG A 6 -15.56 51.43 -46.48
C ARG A 6 -16.75 50.75 -45.79
N ILE A 7 -17.58 49.99 -46.50
CA ILE A 7 -18.77 49.33 -45.92
C ILE A 7 -18.60 47.81 -45.77
N TYR A 8 -17.58 47.19 -46.39
CA TYR A 8 -17.39 45.74 -46.32
C TYR A 8 -16.56 45.23 -45.12
N ASN A 9 -15.91 46.11 -44.35
CA ASN A 9 -15.06 45.71 -43.21
C ASN A 9 -15.73 45.84 -41.82
N ILE A 10 -16.99 46.26 -41.75
CA ILE A 10 -17.73 46.35 -40.47
C ILE A 10 -18.78 45.24 -40.32
N LEU A 11 -19.13 44.53 -41.40
CA LEU A 11 -20.12 43.44 -41.35
C LEU A 11 -19.54 42.03 -41.14
N ILE A 12 -18.21 41.86 -41.17
CA ILE A 12 -17.54 40.55 -40.97
C ILE A 12 -17.04 40.37 -39.51
N ILE A 13 -17.20 41.38 -38.65
CA ILE A 13 -16.79 41.31 -37.24
C ILE A 13 -17.97 40.94 -36.31
N LEU A 14 -19.20 40.84 -36.82
CA LEU A 14 -20.41 40.58 -36.03
C LEU A 14 -20.99 39.15 -36.17
N LEU A 15 -20.26 38.20 -36.76
CA LEU A 15 -20.75 36.84 -37.04
C LEU A 15 -19.91 35.70 -36.42
N PHE A 16 -19.00 36.02 -35.50
CA PHE A 16 -18.22 35.02 -34.74
C PHE A 16 -18.24 35.26 -33.22
N SER A 17 -19.29 35.89 -32.67
CA SER A 17 -19.62 35.72 -31.26
C SER A 17 -20.59 34.54 -31.09
N GLY A 18 -20.17 33.37 -31.56
CA GLY A 18 -20.72 32.13 -31.06
C GLY A 18 -20.33 32.05 -29.60
N ILE A 19 -21.23 32.49 -28.72
CA ILE A 19 -21.15 32.26 -27.28
C ILE A 19 -21.08 30.74 -27.14
N MET A 20 -19.87 30.20 -27.01
CA MET A 20 -19.67 28.93 -26.32
C MET A 20 -20.11 29.22 -24.89
N MET A 21 -21.41 29.10 -24.63
CA MET A 21 -21.89 28.70 -23.32
C MET A 21 -21.27 27.32 -23.11
N GLN A 22 -20.03 27.31 -22.60
CA GLN A 22 -19.58 26.20 -21.78
C GLN A 22 -20.65 26.11 -20.70
N CYS A 23 -21.54 25.13 -20.85
CA CYS A 23 -22.35 24.63 -19.75
C CYS A 23 -21.32 24.21 -18.69
N THR A 24 -20.96 25.13 -17.80
CA THR A 24 -20.25 24.80 -16.58
C THR A 24 -21.28 24.02 -15.78
N LYS A 25 -21.27 22.69 -15.92
CA LYS A 25 -22.05 21.82 -15.04
C LYS A 25 -21.63 22.22 -13.63
N SER A 26 -22.57 22.76 -12.86
CA SER A 26 -22.35 23.11 -11.47
C SER A 26 -21.89 21.86 -10.73
N LEU A 27 -20.84 21.98 -9.92
CA LEU A 27 -20.39 20.87 -9.07
C LEU A 27 -21.55 20.41 -8.16
N PRO A 28 -21.76 19.09 -7.99
CA PRO A 28 -22.79 18.59 -7.10
C PRO A 28 -22.55 19.04 -5.65
N PRO A 29 -23.58 19.08 -4.79
CA PRO A 29 -23.39 19.29 -3.35
C PRO A 29 -22.50 18.19 -2.76
N GLY A 30 -21.60 18.55 -1.83
CA GLY A 30 -20.91 17.56 -1.01
C GLY A 30 -21.89 16.85 -0.06
N ASP A 31 -21.54 15.63 0.32
CA ASP A 31 -22.28 14.90 1.34
C ASP A 31 -22.03 15.50 2.74
N PRO A 32 -22.96 15.31 3.70
CA PRO A 32 -22.74 15.67 5.09
C PRO A 32 -21.42 15.10 5.61
N ASP A 33 -20.66 15.94 6.33
CA ASP A 33 -19.34 15.60 6.87
C ASP A 33 -18.36 15.04 5.83
N ASN A 34 -18.50 15.45 4.56
CA ASN A 34 -17.69 14.99 3.42
C ASN A 34 -17.65 13.46 3.28
N GLY A 35 -18.72 12.77 3.67
CA GLY A 35 -18.74 11.30 3.68
C GLY A 35 -17.70 10.68 4.63
N GLY A 36 -17.33 11.38 5.72
CA GLY A 36 -16.37 10.97 6.73
C GLY A 36 -14.94 11.50 6.51
N LEU A 37 -14.69 12.25 5.43
CA LEU A 37 -13.35 12.81 5.17
C LEU A 37 -13.14 14.15 5.88
N VAL A 38 -11.95 14.31 6.45
CA VAL A 38 -11.43 15.61 6.88
C VAL A 38 -10.58 16.18 5.75
N LEU A 39 -10.98 17.35 5.24
CA LEU A 39 -10.38 18.03 4.10
C LEU A 39 -9.99 19.48 4.45
N PRO A 40 -9.12 20.14 3.65
CA PRO A 40 -8.81 21.54 3.81
C PRO A 40 -10.06 22.40 3.61
N GLU A 41 -10.09 23.58 4.22
CA GLU A 41 -11.24 24.47 4.09
C GLU A 41 -11.47 24.87 2.61
N GLY A 42 -12.75 24.88 2.20
CA GLY A 42 -13.15 25.14 0.82
C GLY A 42 -13.28 23.88 -0.04
N PHE A 43 -12.83 22.73 0.44
CA PHE A 43 -13.10 21.43 -0.18
C PHE A 43 -14.38 20.79 0.37
N GLU A 44 -15.08 20.09 -0.51
CA GLU A 44 -16.21 19.22 -0.20
C GLU A 44 -15.98 17.85 -0.85
N ALA A 45 -16.56 16.78 -0.29
CA ALA A 45 -16.59 15.47 -0.95
C ALA A 45 -18.00 14.92 -1.09
N VAL A 46 -18.25 14.22 -2.21
CA VAL A 46 -19.42 13.36 -2.40
C VAL A 46 -18.97 11.90 -2.42
N VAL A 47 -19.72 11.03 -1.76
CA VAL A 47 -19.55 9.58 -1.85
C VAL A 47 -20.20 9.13 -3.16
N VAL A 48 -19.35 8.79 -4.13
CA VAL A 48 -19.75 8.35 -5.48
C VAL A 48 -20.45 7.01 -5.39
N VAL A 49 -19.88 6.10 -4.60
CA VAL A 49 -20.48 4.81 -4.27
C VAL A 49 -20.01 4.42 -2.87
N ASP A 50 -20.89 3.79 -2.12
CA ASP A 50 -20.54 3.17 -0.85
C ASP A 50 -20.50 1.65 -1.03
N SER A 51 -19.39 1.04 -0.63
CA SER A 51 -19.26 -0.40 -0.41
C SER A 51 -19.29 -1.31 -1.66
N ILE A 52 -18.38 -1.12 -2.63
CA ILE A 52 -18.22 -2.04 -3.79
C ILE A 52 -17.27 -3.25 -3.56
N GLY A 53 -16.76 -3.39 -2.34
CA GLY A 53 -15.80 -4.42 -1.93
C GLY A 53 -14.34 -3.99 -2.10
N PRO A 54 -13.35 -4.91 -1.98
CA PRO A 54 -11.94 -4.55 -1.87
C PRO A 54 -11.32 -3.87 -3.10
N ALA A 55 -11.51 -2.56 -3.23
CA ALA A 55 -11.07 -1.75 -4.35
C ALA A 55 -9.55 -1.50 -4.30
N ARG A 56 -8.97 -1.32 -5.48
CA ARG A 56 -7.54 -1.03 -5.70
C ARG A 56 -7.41 0.30 -6.45
N HIS A 57 -6.60 0.37 -7.49
CA HIS A 57 -6.50 1.58 -8.30
C HIS A 57 -7.79 1.84 -9.08
N LEU A 58 -8.00 3.10 -9.43
CA LEU A 58 -9.09 3.53 -10.28
C LEU A 58 -8.58 4.44 -11.42
N ALA A 59 -9.41 4.64 -12.42
CA ALA A 59 -9.23 5.63 -13.48
C ALA A 59 -10.57 6.30 -13.78
N VAL A 60 -10.55 7.55 -14.21
CA VAL A 60 -11.76 8.30 -14.59
C VAL A 60 -11.61 8.72 -16.04
N ASN A 61 -12.63 8.43 -16.84
CA ASN A 61 -12.66 8.73 -18.27
C ASN A 61 -13.15 10.16 -18.54
N ASP A 62 -12.94 10.65 -19.75
CA ASP A 62 -13.31 12.02 -20.17
C ASP A 62 -14.81 12.31 -20.07
N ASN A 63 -15.64 11.26 -20.10
CA ASN A 63 -17.09 11.37 -19.93
C ASN A 63 -17.54 11.30 -18.46
N GLY A 64 -16.62 11.10 -17.51
CA GLY A 64 -16.91 10.98 -16.08
C GLY A 64 -17.12 9.55 -15.58
N ASP A 65 -17.08 8.53 -16.45
CA ASP A 65 -17.16 7.13 -16.00
C ASP A 65 -15.94 6.80 -15.13
N VAL A 66 -16.18 6.09 -14.02
CA VAL A 66 -15.13 5.66 -13.10
C VAL A 66 -14.93 4.16 -13.25
N TYR A 67 -13.69 3.74 -13.47
CA TYR A 67 -13.28 2.35 -13.56
C TYR A 67 -12.42 1.97 -12.36
N ILE A 68 -12.72 0.84 -11.72
CA ILE A 68 -12.06 0.40 -10.50
C ILE A 68 -11.55 -1.01 -10.68
N LYS A 69 -10.28 -1.25 -10.32
CA LYS A 69 -9.76 -2.60 -10.21
C LYS A 69 -10.08 -3.17 -8.84
N MET A 70 -10.55 -4.43 -8.78
CA MET A 70 -10.78 -5.13 -7.52
C MET A 70 -9.59 -6.02 -7.15
N ARG A 71 -9.32 -6.17 -5.85
CA ARG A 71 -8.21 -6.99 -5.32
C ARG A 71 -8.36 -8.47 -5.61
N PHE A 72 -9.59 -8.97 -5.56
CA PHE A 72 -9.92 -10.39 -5.67
C PHE A 72 -10.73 -10.66 -6.93
N ALA A 73 -10.48 -11.81 -7.54
CA ALA A 73 -11.29 -12.31 -8.64
C ALA A 73 -12.77 -12.48 -8.22
N HIS A 74 -13.69 -12.15 -9.13
CA HIS A 74 -15.13 -12.33 -8.92
C HIS A 74 -15.75 -12.98 -10.17
N PRO A 75 -16.73 -13.90 -10.03
CA PRO A 75 -17.32 -14.61 -11.16
C PRO A 75 -17.93 -13.70 -12.23
N GLU A 76 -18.43 -12.54 -11.84
CA GLU A 76 -19.07 -11.55 -12.74
C GLU A 76 -18.07 -10.51 -13.31
N GLY A 77 -16.81 -10.55 -12.87
CA GLY A 77 -15.77 -9.63 -13.37
C GLY A 77 -14.92 -9.01 -12.26
N GLU A 78 -13.63 -8.86 -12.54
CA GLU A 78 -12.64 -8.32 -11.60
C GLU A 78 -12.49 -6.80 -11.63
N ASN A 79 -13.26 -6.14 -12.49
CA ASN A 79 -13.31 -4.69 -12.62
C ASN A 79 -14.75 -4.22 -12.38
N ILE A 80 -14.91 -2.96 -11.97
CA ILE A 80 -16.21 -2.29 -11.84
C ILE A 80 -16.18 -0.99 -12.64
N GLY A 81 -17.21 -0.77 -13.45
CA GLY A 81 -17.52 0.52 -14.06
C GLY A 81 -18.66 1.19 -13.31
N LEU A 82 -18.50 2.48 -13.02
CA LEU A 82 -19.50 3.33 -12.38
C LEU A 82 -19.87 4.48 -13.31
N ARG A 83 -21.17 4.78 -13.41
CA ARG A 83 -21.68 5.96 -14.11
C ARG A 83 -22.75 6.66 -13.29
N ASP A 84 -22.65 7.98 -13.29
CA ASP A 84 -23.63 8.93 -12.80
C ASP A 84 -24.43 9.45 -14.00
N THR A 85 -25.72 9.11 -14.10
CA THR A 85 -26.58 9.45 -15.24
C THR A 85 -27.41 10.71 -15.02
N ASP A 86 -27.59 11.14 -13.77
CA ASP A 86 -28.36 12.34 -13.41
C ASP A 86 -27.48 13.54 -13.01
N ASN A 87 -26.17 13.34 -12.88
CA ASN A 87 -25.13 14.30 -12.51
C ASN A 87 -25.23 14.80 -11.06
N ASP A 88 -25.76 14.00 -10.14
CA ASP A 88 -25.78 14.31 -8.71
C ASP A 88 -24.44 14.01 -7.99
N GLY A 89 -23.47 13.45 -8.71
CA GLY A 89 -22.15 13.06 -8.20
C GLY A 89 -22.07 11.62 -7.70
N LYS A 90 -23.18 10.86 -7.74
CA LYS A 90 -23.29 9.48 -7.26
C LYS A 90 -23.54 8.53 -8.43
N ALA A 91 -22.96 7.35 -8.35
CA ALA A 91 -23.14 6.33 -9.38
C ALA A 91 -24.52 5.66 -9.22
N ASP A 92 -25.33 5.72 -10.26
CA ASP A 92 -26.61 5.01 -10.36
C ASP A 92 -26.53 3.77 -11.27
N GLN A 93 -25.47 3.67 -12.08
CA GLN A 93 -25.14 2.51 -12.88
C GLN A 93 -23.81 1.92 -12.40
N ILE A 94 -23.86 0.65 -12.00
CA ILE A 94 -22.72 -0.10 -11.45
C ILE A 94 -22.65 -1.44 -12.19
N GLU A 95 -21.57 -1.66 -12.94
CA GLU A 95 -21.43 -2.87 -13.76
C GLU A 95 -20.08 -3.54 -13.52
N ARG A 96 -20.10 -4.84 -13.24
CA ARG A 96 -18.89 -5.67 -13.21
C ARG A 96 -18.51 -6.09 -14.62
N PHE A 97 -17.20 -6.14 -14.90
CA PHE A 97 -16.68 -6.61 -16.17
C PHE A 97 -15.26 -7.18 -16.01
N GLY A 98 -14.74 -7.77 -17.08
CA GLY A 98 -13.41 -8.36 -17.07
C GLY A 98 -13.40 -9.70 -16.34
N VAL A 99 -14.11 -10.69 -16.90
CA VAL A 99 -13.99 -12.09 -16.48
C VAL A 99 -12.81 -12.68 -17.24
N PHE A 100 -11.76 -13.04 -16.53
CA PHE A 100 -10.54 -13.60 -17.12
C PHE A 100 -10.38 -15.07 -16.73
N ASP A 101 -9.66 -15.83 -17.56
CA ASP A 101 -9.31 -17.22 -17.26
C ASP A 101 -8.40 -17.32 -16.03
N GLN A 102 -7.52 -16.33 -15.84
CA GLN A 102 -6.66 -16.25 -14.67
C GLN A 102 -7.38 -15.56 -13.52
N ARG A 103 -7.78 -16.36 -12.52
CA ARG A 103 -8.35 -15.88 -11.26
C ARG A 103 -7.26 -15.81 -10.21
N GLY A 104 -7.19 -14.68 -9.50
CA GLY A 104 -6.15 -14.49 -8.49
C GLY A 104 -6.51 -13.47 -7.41
N TYR A 105 -5.53 -13.25 -6.54
CA TYR A 105 -5.52 -12.18 -5.55
C TYR A 105 -4.43 -11.17 -5.94
N TYR A 106 -4.45 -9.98 -5.33
CA TYR A 106 -3.40 -8.96 -5.48
C TYR A 106 -3.38 -8.18 -6.80
N ALA A 107 -4.46 -8.29 -7.58
CA ALA A 107 -4.66 -7.45 -8.75
C ALA A 107 -4.70 -5.95 -8.34
N THR A 108 -4.19 -5.04 -9.17
CA THR A 108 -3.88 -3.68 -8.71
C THR A 108 -4.22 -2.57 -9.69
N GLY A 109 -3.60 -2.56 -10.87
CA GLY A 109 -3.57 -1.38 -11.74
C GLY A 109 -4.88 -1.13 -12.49
N MET A 110 -5.20 0.15 -12.66
CA MET A 110 -6.28 0.66 -13.50
C MET A 110 -5.87 2.05 -14.01
N ARG A 111 -5.70 2.20 -15.33
CA ARG A 111 -5.26 3.44 -15.97
C ARG A 111 -5.92 3.59 -17.34
N ILE A 112 -6.15 4.83 -17.74
CA ILE A 112 -6.55 5.15 -19.13
C ILE A 112 -5.33 5.72 -19.84
N TYR A 113 -5.03 5.17 -21.01
CA TYR A 113 -3.99 5.69 -21.89
C TYR A 113 -4.53 5.75 -23.31
N LYS A 114 -4.63 6.98 -23.85
CA LYS A 114 -5.35 7.26 -25.10
C LYS A 114 -6.80 6.73 -24.97
N ASP A 115 -7.31 6.06 -26.00
CA ASP A 115 -8.68 5.53 -26.01
C ASP A 115 -8.80 4.13 -25.38
N TYR A 116 -7.86 3.71 -24.54
CA TYR A 116 -7.82 2.36 -23.97
C TYR A 116 -7.79 2.39 -22.45
N LEU A 117 -8.58 1.49 -21.85
CA LEU A 117 -8.53 1.16 -20.44
C LEU A 117 -7.54 0.02 -20.25
N TYR A 118 -6.49 0.26 -19.47
CA TYR A 118 -5.52 -0.74 -19.05
C TYR A 118 -5.79 -1.13 -17.61
N TYR A 119 -5.70 -2.43 -17.33
CA TYR A 119 -5.84 -2.96 -15.97
C TYR A 119 -5.01 -4.22 -15.79
N SER A 120 -4.62 -4.51 -14.55
CA SER A 120 -3.68 -5.59 -14.28
C SER A 120 -4.14 -6.57 -13.21
N THR A 121 -3.86 -7.85 -13.45
CA THR A 121 -3.83 -8.92 -12.45
C THR A 121 -2.42 -9.02 -11.85
N ALA A 122 -2.17 -10.02 -11.02
CA ALA A 122 -0.81 -10.31 -10.55
C ALA A 122 0.15 -10.76 -11.67
N SER A 123 -0.39 -11.34 -12.74
CA SER A 123 0.37 -11.98 -13.83
C SER A 123 0.19 -11.31 -15.18
N THR A 124 -0.80 -10.43 -15.36
CA THR A 124 -1.14 -9.96 -16.71
C THR A 124 -1.58 -8.51 -16.70
N VAL A 125 -1.09 -7.74 -17.68
CA VAL A 125 -1.65 -6.44 -18.04
C VAL A 125 -2.52 -6.63 -19.27
N TYR A 126 -3.76 -6.21 -19.17
CA TYR A 126 -4.72 -6.20 -20.27
C TYR A 126 -4.99 -4.77 -20.71
N ARG A 127 -5.51 -4.62 -21.94
CA ARG A 127 -6.23 -3.42 -22.33
C ARG A 127 -7.51 -3.74 -23.09
N GLN A 128 -8.48 -2.83 -23.00
CA GLN A 128 -9.68 -2.82 -23.83
C GLN A 128 -9.96 -1.41 -24.32
N LYS A 129 -10.49 -1.31 -25.55
CA LYS A 129 -10.83 -0.02 -26.14
C LYS A 129 -12.07 0.58 -25.47
N LEU A 130 -11.99 1.85 -25.08
CA LEU A 130 -13.14 2.60 -24.58
C LEU A 130 -14.01 3.04 -25.77
N THR A 131 -15.26 2.59 -25.78
CA THR A 131 -16.25 2.98 -26.78
C THR A 131 -17.14 4.08 -26.22
N ARG A 132 -17.19 5.22 -26.91
CA ARG A 132 -18.02 6.37 -26.48
C ARG A 132 -19.47 5.94 -26.20
N GLY A 133 -19.96 6.29 -25.01
CA GLY A 133 -21.33 6.02 -24.57
C GLY A 133 -21.54 4.64 -23.93
N LYS A 134 -20.60 3.71 -24.05
CA LYS A 134 -20.61 2.42 -23.37
C LYS A 134 -19.87 2.54 -22.05
N LEU A 135 -20.47 2.05 -20.97
CA LEU A 135 -19.81 2.03 -19.66
C LEU A 135 -18.75 0.92 -19.66
N VAL A 136 -19.16 -0.31 -19.91
CA VAL A 136 -18.26 -1.46 -20.02
C VAL A 136 -17.62 -1.52 -21.41
N PRO A 137 -16.28 -1.68 -21.51
CA PRO A 137 -15.60 -1.91 -22.78
C PRO A 137 -16.12 -3.16 -23.50
N GLU A 138 -16.32 -3.06 -24.81
CA GLU A 138 -16.81 -4.16 -25.64
C GLU A 138 -15.64 -4.97 -26.26
N GLY A 139 -15.85 -6.28 -26.46
CA GLY A 139 -14.87 -7.17 -27.09
C GLY A 139 -13.88 -7.82 -26.13
N GLU A 140 -13.08 -8.76 -26.64
CA GLU A 140 -12.09 -9.50 -25.84
C GLU A 140 -10.93 -8.59 -25.43
N PRO A 141 -10.44 -8.68 -24.17
CA PRO A 141 -9.24 -7.99 -23.73
C PRO A 141 -7.99 -8.37 -24.54
N GLU A 142 -7.22 -7.37 -24.94
CA GLU A 142 -5.88 -7.59 -25.49
C GLU A 142 -4.90 -7.83 -24.34
N VAL A 143 -4.15 -8.94 -24.39
CA VAL A 143 -3.06 -9.23 -23.45
C VAL A 143 -1.85 -8.39 -23.85
N MET A 144 -1.45 -7.45 -23.00
CA MET A 144 -0.33 -6.54 -23.25
C MET A 144 0.98 -7.07 -22.70
N LEU A 145 0.95 -7.62 -21.49
CA LEU A 145 2.13 -8.15 -20.79
C LEU A 145 1.74 -9.38 -19.99
N THR A 146 2.55 -10.43 -20.05
CA THR A 146 2.45 -11.61 -19.18
C THR A 146 3.70 -11.76 -18.31
N ASP A 147 3.48 -12.01 -17.02
CA ASP A 147 4.46 -12.33 -15.98
C ASP A 147 4.19 -13.74 -15.44
N ASP A 148 5.22 -14.58 -15.45
CA ASP A 148 5.19 -15.96 -14.96
C ASP A 148 5.72 -16.06 -13.51
N TYR A 149 5.24 -15.15 -12.66
CA TYR A 149 5.74 -15.00 -11.29
C TYR A 149 5.65 -16.29 -10.46
N GLN A 150 4.70 -17.17 -10.79
CA GLN A 150 4.45 -18.42 -10.07
C GLN A 150 5.59 -19.42 -10.23
N ASN A 151 6.30 -19.36 -11.37
CA ASN A 151 7.46 -20.21 -11.65
C ASN A 151 8.79 -19.59 -11.19
N SER A 152 8.75 -18.46 -10.47
CA SER A 152 9.96 -17.84 -9.91
C SER A 152 10.66 -18.80 -8.93
N PRO A 153 11.96 -19.09 -9.14
CA PRO A 153 12.72 -19.95 -8.22
C PRO A 153 12.98 -19.28 -6.87
N TYR A 154 12.81 -17.95 -6.78
CA TYR A 154 13.10 -17.14 -5.59
C TYR A 154 11.86 -16.88 -4.72
N GLY A 155 10.67 -17.29 -5.17
CA GLY A 155 9.38 -16.99 -4.50
C GLY A 155 8.60 -15.87 -5.19
N TYR A 156 7.54 -15.36 -4.55
CA TYR A 156 6.62 -14.39 -5.18
C TYR A 156 5.88 -13.48 -4.20
N SER A 157 6.59 -12.77 -3.32
CA SER A 157 5.96 -11.89 -2.32
C SER A 157 5.31 -10.63 -2.92
N HIS A 158 5.99 -9.92 -3.83
CA HIS A 158 5.58 -8.60 -4.30
C HIS A 158 5.15 -8.62 -5.78
N ILE A 159 3.94 -9.09 -6.04
CA ILE A 159 3.40 -9.37 -7.38
C ILE A 159 2.40 -8.34 -7.90
N ALA A 160 2.25 -7.20 -7.22
CA ALA A 160 1.41 -6.12 -7.73
C ALA A 160 1.99 -5.57 -9.04
N LYS A 161 1.10 -5.21 -9.97
CA LYS A 161 1.45 -4.61 -11.26
C LYS A 161 0.78 -3.24 -11.42
N PRO A 162 1.12 -2.22 -10.62
CA PRO A 162 0.77 -0.86 -11.02
C PRO A 162 1.45 -0.54 -12.36
N LEU A 163 0.96 0.47 -13.05
CA LEU A 163 1.55 0.89 -14.32
C LEU A 163 1.29 2.38 -14.56
N THR A 164 2.17 2.99 -15.34
CA THR A 164 1.98 4.35 -15.88
C THR A 164 2.58 4.42 -17.27
N PHE A 165 2.37 5.55 -17.95
CA PHE A 165 2.75 5.75 -19.34
C PHE A 165 3.40 7.11 -19.51
N ASP A 166 4.38 7.19 -20.41
CA ASP A 166 4.90 8.47 -20.86
C ASP A 166 4.13 9.02 -22.09
N GLY A 167 4.57 10.18 -22.57
CA GLY A 167 4.05 10.80 -23.79
C GLY A 167 4.49 10.11 -25.09
N ASP A 168 5.53 9.27 -25.05
CA ASP A 168 6.21 8.70 -26.21
C ASP A 168 5.69 7.30 -26.60
N GLY A 169 4.77 6.73 -25.82
CA GLY A 169 4.18 5.43 -26.10
C GLY A 169 4.78 4.29 -25.30
N HIS A 170 5.53 4.59 -24.24
CA HIS A 170 6.07 3.59 -23.34
C HIS A 170 5.13 3.33 -22.16
N MET A 171 5.08 2.06 -21.74
CA MET A 171 4.40 1.58 -20.55
C MET A 171 5.45 1.13 -19.53
N TYR A 172 5.37 1.64 -18.31
CA TYR A 172 6.27 1.30 -17.21
C TYR A 172 5.57 0.37 -16.24
N VAL A 173 6.18 -0.78 -15.95
CA VAL A 173 5.63 -1.81 -15.05
C VAL A 173 6.71 -2.30 -14.10
N PRO A 174 6.49 -2.33 -12.78
CA PRO A 174 7.45 -2.86 -11.83
C PRO A 174 7.37 -4.38 -11.74
N PHE A 175 8.52 -4.99 -11.46
CA PHE A 175 8.65 -6.39 -11.08
C PHE A 175 9.26 -6.41 -9.68
N GLY A 176 8.40 -6.50 -8.66
CA GLY A 176 8.82 -6.48 -7.26
C GLY A 176 9.64 -7.70 -6.87
N SER A 177 10.38 -7.58 -5.76
CA SER A 177 11.19 -8.64 -5.19
C SER A 177 10.33 -9.85 -4.79
N PRO A 178 10.74 -11.08 -5.17
CA PRO A 178 10.24 -12.34 -4.63
C PRO A 178 10.29 -12.48 -3.11
N GLY A 179 11.24 -11.82 -2.44
CA GLY A 179 11.50 -11.89 -1.01
C GLY A 179 11.44 -10.53 -0.30
N ASP A 180 12.02 -10.46 0.90
CA ASP A 180 12.10 -9.24 1.70
C ASP A 180 13.41 -8.47 1.46
N VAL A 181 14.55 -9.16 1.63
CA VAL A 181 15.91 -8.60 1.52
C VAL A 181 16.86 -9.56 0.76
N CYS A 182 16.37 -10.14 -0.33
CA CYS A 182 17.12 -11.08 -1.20
C CYS A 182 17.77 -12.26 -0.45
N GLN A 183 17.07 -12.79 0.53
CA GLN A 183 17.42 -14.03 1.23
C GLN A 183 16.99 -15.23 0.36
N SER A 184 17.55 -16.42 0.60
CA SER A 184 17.08 -17.61 -0.10
C SER A 184 15.60 -17.86 0.17
N LYS A 185 14.91 -18.52 -0.77
CA LYS A 185 13.49 -18.87 -0.65
C LYS A 185 13.19 -19.61 0.65
N GLU A 186 14.09 -20.47 1.11
CA GLU A 186 13.96 -21.26 2.33
C GLU A 186 14.17 -20.44 3.60
N GLN A 187 14.92 -19.33 3.53
CA GLN A 187 15.30 -18.51 4.67
C GLN A 187 14.64 -17.12 4.71
N ASN A 188 13.82 -16.80 3.70
CA ASN A 188 13.16 -15.50 3.60
C ASN A 188 12.38 -15.14 4.88
N ARG A 189 12.61 -13.92 5.39
CA ARG A 189 12.02 -13.40 6.64
C ARG A 189 12.32 -14.22 7.90
N MET A 190 13.33 -15.10 7.88
CA MET A 190 13.82 -15.77 9.08
C MET A 190 14.74 -14.84 9.87
N PRO A 191 14.66 -14.82 11.22
CA PRO A 191 15.58 -14.05 12.05
C PRO A 191 17.05 -14.41 11.77
N GLY A 192 17.91 -13.40 11.64
CA GLY A 192 19.34 -13.56 11.36
C GLY A 192 19.70 -14.15 9.99
N ALA A 193 18.73 -14.41 9.10
CA ALA A 193 19.04 -14.94 7.77
C ALA A 193 19.75 -13.89 6.91
N LEU A 194 20.89 -14.26 6.34
CA LEU A 194 21.71 -13.41 5.48
C LEU A 194 21.11 -13.30 4.07
N GLY A 195 21.43 -12.19 3.41
CA GLY A 195 21.09 -11.97 2.01
C GLY A 195 22.07 -12.67 1.08
N GLN A 196 21.62 -13.02 -0.11
CA GLN A 196 22.49 -13.53 -1.17
C GLN A 196 23.31 -12.38 -1.76
N ASP A 197 24.62 -12.59 -1.91
CA ASP A 197 25.57 -11.63 -2.48
C ASP A 197 26.49 -12.31 -3.53
N PRO A 198 26.39 -11.94 -4.83
CA PRO A 198 25.46 -10.97 -5.39
C PRO A 198 24.01 -11.46 -5.32
N CYS A 199 23.08 -10.52 -5.15
CA CYS A 199 21.65 -10.81 -5.15
C CYS A 199 21.17 -11.25 -6.54
N PRO A 200 20.72 -12.51 -6.71
CA PRO A 200 20.29 -13.01 -8.02
C PRO A 200 18.95 -12.41 -8.48
N GLU A 201 18.13 -11.90 -7.56
CA GLU A 201 16.83 -11.32 -7.90
C GLU A 201 16.98 -10.08 -8.79
N LEU A 202 18.07 -9.30 -8.66
CA LEU A 202 18.26 -8.03 -9.38
C LEU A 202 18.32 -8.17 -10.90
N GLU A 203 18.52 -9.38 -11.43
CA GLU A 203 18.49 -9.63 -12.86
C GLU A 203 17.08 -9.37 -13.45
N TRP A 204 16.04 -9.83 -12.75
CA TRP A 204 14.65 -9.85 -13.23
C TRP A 204 13.63 -9.30 -12.23
N HIS A 205 14.06 -8.77 -11.09
CA HIS A 205 13.18 -8.26 -10.04
C HIS A 205 13.78 -7.05 -9.34
N ALA A 206 13.01 -6.50 -8.40
CA ALA A 206 13.30 -5.28 -7.66
C ALA A 206 13.66 -4.12 -8.59
N GLY A 207 12.79 -3.85 -9.57
CA GLY A 207 13.01 -2.81 -10.55
C GLY A 207 11.77 -2.47 -11.37
N ILE A 208 11.94 -1.58 -12.35
CA ILE A 208 10.90 -1.11 -13.26
C ILE A 208 11.34 -1.38 -14.68
N TRP A 209 10.45 -1.95 -15.49
CA TRP A 209 10.67 -2.25 -16.90
C TRP A 209 9.81 -1.35 -17.78
N GLN A 210 10.40 -0.93 -18.90
CA GLN A 210 9.76 -0.16 -19.97
C GLN A 210 9.36 -1.10 -21.11
N PHE A 211 8.13 -0.95 -21.60
CA PHE A 211 7.55 -1.73 -22.69
C PHE A 211 6.94 -0.78 -23.73
N ASP A 212 6.69 -1.26 -24.95
CA ASP A 212 5.88 -0.53 -25.92
C ASP A 212 4.40 -0.68 -25.55
N ALA A 213 3.73 0.43 -25.21
CA ALA A 213 2.32 0.43 -24.83
C ALA A 213 1.38 -0.03 -25.96
N ASN A 214 1.86 -0.06 -27.21
CA ASN A 214 1.09 -0.40 -28.41
C ASN A 214 1.36 -1.81 -28.93
N LYS A 215 2.27 -2.57 -28.32
CA LYS A 215 2.63 -3.94 -28.72
C LYS A 215 1.99 -4.97 -27.77
N PRO A 216 0.96 -5.72 -28.20
CA PRO A 216 0.41 -6.82 -27.41
C PRO A 216 1.37 -8.02 -27.30
N GLY A 217 1.10 -8.91 -26.34
CA GLY A 217 1.78 -10.20 -26.19
C GLY A 217 3.22 -10.10 -25.71
N GLN A 218 3.59 -9.03 -25.01
CA GLN A 218 4.93 -8.90 -24.44
C GLN A 218 5.09 -9.79 -23.21
N THR A 219 6.34 -10.17 -22.94
CA THR A 219 6.78 -10.78 -21.69
C THR A 219 7.85 -9.90 -21.07
N GLN A 220 8.25 -10.16 -19.83
CA GLN A 220 9.33 -9.39 -19.21
C GLN A 220 10.62 -9.35 -20.05
N LYS A 221 10.92 -10.40 -20.81
CA LYS A 221 12.10 -10.48 -21.71
C LYS A 221 12.05 -9.50 -22.88
N ASP A 222 10.85 -9.03 -23.25
CA ASP A 222 10.68 -8.01 -24.28
C ASP A 222 10.90 -6.58 -23.74
N GLY A 223 10.86 -6.41 -22.42
CA GLY A 223 10.99 -5.12 -21.77
C GLY A 223 12.44 -4.68 -21.58
N TYR A 224 12.67 -3.38 -21.58
CA TYR A 224 13.93 -2.77 -21.18
C TYR A 224 13.94 -2.51 -19.67
N ARG A 225 14.96 -2.96 -18.94
CA ARG A 225 15.08 -2.69 -17.50
C ARG A 225 15.45 -1.21 -17.29
N TYR A 226 14.43 -0.40 -17.02
CA TYR A 226 14.54 1.04 -16.87
C TYR A 226 15.24 1.44 -15.56
N ALA A 227 14.93 0.75 -14.46
CA ALA A 227 15.56 0.97 -13.16
C ALA A 227 15.65 -0.33 -12.35
N THR A 228 16.55 -0.36 -11.36
CA THR A 228 16.78 -1.51 -10.47
C THR A 228 17.00 -1.06 -9.02
N GLY A 229 17.13 -2.03 -8.10
CA GLY A 229 17.32 -1.78 -6.68
C GLY A 229 16.12 -1.14 -6.00
N ILE A 230 14.90 -1.39 -6.51
CA ILE A 230 13.64 -0.89 -5.96
C ILE A 230 12.79 -2.08 -5.51
N ARG A 231 12.68 -2.34 -4.19
CA ARG A 231 12.07 -3.57 -3.62
C ARG A 231 10.67 -3.89 -4.16
N SER A 232 9.74 -2.98 -3.95
CA SER A 232 8.32 -3.15 -4.29
C SER A 232 7.70 -1.78 -4.54
N VAL A 233 6.96 -1.66 -5.64
CA VAL A 233 6.29 -0.43 -6.07
C VAL A 233 4.80 -0.74 -6.22
N VAL A 234 3.97 0.06 -5.57
CA VAL A 234 2.51 0.03 -5.72
C VAL A 234 2.01 1.41 -6.16
N GLY A 235 2.57 2.50 -5.61
CA GLY A 235 2.38 3.86 -6.12
C GLY A 235 3.47 4.28 -7.11
N MET A 236 3.08 4.60 -8.34
CA MET A 236 3.95 5.21 -9.34
C MET A 236 3.13 6.03 -10.33
N ASP A 237 3.74 7.07 -10.87
CA ASP A 237 3.12 7.89 -11.90
C ASP A 237 4.18 8.60 -12.74
N TRP A 238 3.83 8.91 -13.98
CA TRP A 238 4.64 9.74 -14.85
C TRP A 238 4.27 11.20 -14.60
N ASN A 239 5.24 12.04 -14.27
CA ASN A 239 5.00 13.47 -14.17
C ASN A 239 5.13 14.11 -15.56
N PRO A 240 4.03 14.56 -16.19
CA PRO A 240 4.11 15.16 -17.52
C PRO A 240 4.78 16.54 -17.51
N TYR A 241 4.93 17.19 -16.35
CA TYR A 241 5.53 18.51 -16.26
C TYR A 241 7.04 18.52 -16.50
N ASP A 242 7.75 17.54 -15.93
CA ASP A 242 9.20 17.38 -16.08
C ASP A 242 9.59 16.13 -16.89
N ASN A 243 8.59 15.43 -17.43
CA ASN A 243 8.74 14.23 -18.25
C ASN A 243 9.60 13.15 -17.57
N THR A 244 9.31 12.88 -16.30
CA THR A 244 10.05 11.91 -15.48
C THR A 244 9.11 10.93 -14.78
N LEU A 245 9.56 9.68 -14.64
CA LEU A 245 8.90 8.68 -13.82
C LEU A 245 9.18 8.94 -12.33
N TYR A 246 8.14 8.86 -11.51
CA TYR A 246 8.30 8.83 -10.05
C TYR A 246 7.66 7.57 -9.48
N ALA A 247 8.27 7.02 -8.43
CA ALA A 247 7.80 5.81 -7.78
C ALA A 247 7.96 5.90 -6.26
N LEU A 248 7.07 5.21 -5.55
CA LEU A 248 7.13 5.04 -4.11
C LEU A 248 7.50 3.60 -3.79
N GLN A 249 8.65 3.42 -3.16
CA GLN A 249 9.14 2.12 -2.72
C GLN A 249 8.57 1.77 -1.36
N HIS A 250 8.03 0.55 -1.23
CA HIS A 250 7.80 -0.09 0.06
C HIS A 250 9.12 -0.62 0.61
N GLY A 251 9.56 -0.08 1.75
CA GLY A 251 10.78 -0.49 2.45
C GLY A 251 10.77 -1.96 2.91
N ARG A 252 11.91 -2.49 3.37
CA ARG A 252 11.98 -3.85 3.96
C ARG A 252 11.18 -3.96 5.27
N ASP A 253 10.78 -5.17 5.61
CA ASP A 253 9.99 -5.44 6.83
C ASP A 253 10.90 -5.84 8.00
N ASN A 254 10.43 -5.90 9.24
CA ASN A 254 11.04 -6.74 10.31
C ASN A 254 12.47 -6.42 10.82
N LEU A 255 12.91 -5.15 10.86
CA LEU A 255 14.27 -4.80 11.35
C LEU A 255 14.55 -5.31 12.77
N ASN A 256 13.70 -5.00 13.75
CA ASN A 256 13.88 -5.48 15.13
C ASN A 256 13.66 -6.99 15.26
N ARG A 257 12.66 -7.54 14.58
CA ARG A 257 12.38 -8.99 14.64
C ARG A 257 13.59 -9.82 14.17
N ASN A 258 14.25 -9.37 13.10
CA ASN A 258 15.35 -10.13 12.50
C ASN A 258 16.70 -9.80 13.12
N TRP A 259 16.86 -8.58 13.65
CA TRP A 259 18.14 -8.03 14.13
C TRP A 259 17.94 -7.23 15.43
N PRO A 260 17.41 -7.85 16.50
CA PRO A 260 17.06 -7.17 17.75
C PRO A 260 18.27 -6.57 18.48
N GLU A 261 19.48 -7.02 18.19
CA GLU A 261 20.72 -6.48 18.72
C GLU A 261 21.08 -5.10 18.16
N TYR A 262 20.55 -4.73 16.99
CA TYR A 262 20.85 -3.46 16.30
C TYR A 262 19.68 -2.47 16.30
N TYR A 263 18.44 -2.97 16.32
CA TYR A 263 17.25 -2.13 16.20
C TYR A 263 16.31 -2.34 17.37
N SER A 264 15.86 -1.24 17.97
CA SER A 264 14.76 -1.26 18.94
C SER A 264 13.41 -1.50 18.23
N PRO A 265 12.35 -1.92 18.96
CA PRO A 265 11.00 -1.99 18.40
C PRO A 265 10.53 -0.64 17.84
N TRP A 266 10.92 0.49 18.47
CA TRP A 266 10.59 1.82 17.99
C TRP A 266 11.27 2.14 16.66
N GLN A 267 12.58 1.85 16.55
CA GLN A 267 13.29 2.01 15.29
C GLN A 267 12.65 1.14 14.20
N SER A 268 12.26 -0.09 14.52
CA SER A 268 11.57 -0.96 13.55
C SER A 268 10.19 -0.47 13.16
N ALA A 269 9.50 0.34 13.98
CA ALA A 269 8.22 0.96 13.61
C ALA A 269 8.40 2.22 12.75
N MET A 270 9.60 2.82 12.76
CA MET A 270 9.94 4.04 12.02
C MET A 270 10.81 3.79 10.79
N LEU A 271 11.49 2.65 10.73
CA LEU A 271 12.45 2.28 9.69
C LEU A 271 12.13 0.91 9.08
N PRO A 272 12.62 0.67 7.86
CA PRO A 272 13.23 1.64 6.95
C PRO A 272 12.19 2.63 6.40
N SER A 273 12.66 3.69 5.75
CA SER A 273 11.75 4.68 5.16
C SER A 273 10.99 4.12 3.97
N GLU A 274 9.76 4.58 3.76
CA GLU A 274 9.13 4.50 2.44
C GLU A 274 9.77 5.57 1.56
N GLU A 275 10.29 5.20 0.39
CA GLU A 275 11.13 6.09 -0.41
C GLU A 275 10.34 6.67 -1.59
N PHE A 276 10.21 8.00 -1.66
CA PHE A 276 9.73 8.69 -2.85
C PHE A 276 10.92 8.95 -3.77
N LEU A 277 10.95 8.28 -4.92
CA LEU A 277 12.07 8.28 -5.85
C LEU A 277 11.69 9.04 -7.13
N LYS A 278 12.60 9.91 -7.57
CA LYS A 278 12.67 10.35 -8.97
C LYS A 278 13.43 9.26 -9.73
N VAL A 279 12.78 8.60 -10.68
CA VAL A 279 13.33 7.43 -11.36
C VAL A 279 13.75 7.83 -12.77
N GLU A 280 15.04 7.98 -12.98
CA GLU A 280 15.64 8.19 -14.30
C GLU A 280 16.11 6.86 -14.91
N GLU A 281 16.35 6.87 -16.22
CA GLU A 281 16.86 5.69 -16.92
C GLU A 281 18.20 5.22 -16.34
N GLY A 282 18.30 3.94 -15.99
CA GLY A 282 19.48 3.33 -15.39
C GLY A 282 19.61 3.53 -13.88
N ALA A 283 18.64 4.18 -13.23
CA ALA A 283 18.66 4.41 -11.78
C ALA A 283 18.79 3.11 -10.98
N ASN A 284 19.56 3.18 -9.89
CA ASN A 284 19.70 2.09 -8.92
C ASN A 284 19.48 2.63 -7.51
N ALA A 285 18.36 2.27 -6.88
CA ALA A 285 18.00 2.75 -5.53
C ALA A 285 18.63 1.93 -4.39
N GLY A 286 19.45 0.92 -4.70
CA GLY A 286 20.36 0.28 -3.75
C GLY A 286 19.80 -0.91 -2.96
N TRP A 287 18.50 -1.22 -3.05
CA TRP A 287 17.99 -2.50 -2.53
C TRP A 287 18.68 -3.66 -3.28
N PRO A 288 19.00 -4.80 -2.65
CA PRO A 288 18.73 -5.17 -1.25
C PRO A 288 19.82 -4.71 -0.28
N TYR A 289 20.94 -4.18 -0.76
CA TYR A 289 22.11 -3.93 0.07
C TYR A 289 21.90 -2.76 1.02
N TYR A 290 21.10 -1.76 0.63
CA TYR A 290 20.89 -0.55 1.42
C TYR A 290 19.41 -0.27 1.67
N TYR A 291 19.12 0.37 2.80
CA TYR A 291 17.82 0.97 3.09
C TYR A 291 18.01 2.45 3.46
N TYR A 292 16.99 3.29 3.27
CA TYR A 292 17.06 4.70 3.64
C TYR A 292 16.56 4.95 5.07
N ASP A 293 17.33 5.69 5.85
CA ASP A 293 16.95 6.21 7.16
C ASP A 293 16.69 7.72 7.05
N HIS A 294 15.41 8.11 7.01
CA HIS A 294 14.99 9.52 6.92
C HIS A 294 15.37 10.34 8.15
N MET A 295 15.56 9.72 9.31
CA MET A 295 15.99 10.42 10.53
C MET A 295 17.48 10.79 10.44
N GLN A 296 18.27 10.00 9.71
CA GLN A 296 19.68 10.27 9.44
C GLN A 296 19.92 10.94 8.07
N GLY A 297 18.92 10.98 7.20
CA GLY A 297 18.99 11.57 5.86
C GLY A 297 19.89 10.82 4.88
N LYS A 298 20.09 9.51 5.06
CA LYS A 298 21.07 8.73 4.27
C LYS A 298 20.72 7.25 4.17
N LYS A 299 21.31 6.58 3.17
CA LYS A 299 21.27 5.12 3.03
C LYS A 299 22.25 4.43 3.98
N LEU A 300 21.77 3.37 4.62
CA LEU A 300 22.53 2.50 5.52
C LEU A 300 22.59 1.08 4.97
N LEU A 301 23.68 0.38 5.24
CA LEU A 301 23.87 -1.01 4.85
C LEU A 301 22.86 -1.89 5.61
N ASN A 302 22.17 -2.76 4.89
CA ASN A 302 21.28 -3.74 5.51
C ASN A 302 22.09 -4.73 6.37
N PRO A 303 21.55 -5.17 7.53
CA PRO A 303 22.22 -6.14 8.40
C PRO A 303 22.51 -7.49 7.72
N GLU A 304 21.66 -7.89 6.78
CA GLU A 304 21.82 -9.05 5.91
C GLU A 304 23.17 -9.06 5.16
N TYR A 305 23.81 -7.89 5.02
CA TYR A 305 25.08 -7.65 4.33
C TYR A 305 26.14 -7.04 5.26
N GLY A 306 25.99 -7.18 6.58
CA GLY A 306 26.99 -6.73 7.58
C GLY A 306 26.77 -5.32 8.15
N GLY A 307 25.60 -4.72 7.86
CA GLY A 307 25.13 -3.49 8.51
C GLY A 307 24.77 -3.67 9.99
N ASP A 308 24.68 -2.57 10.72
CA ASP A 308 24.46 -2.54 12.17
C ASP A 308 23.60 -1.33 12.61
N GLY A 309 22.87 -0.72 11.66
CA GLY A 309 22.11 0.52 11.89
C GLY A 309 22.96 1.79 11.88
N LYS A 310 24.27 1.70 11.63
CA LYS A 310 25.20 2.84 11.57
C LYS A 310 26.07 2.86 10.33
N LYS A 311 26.52 1.68 9.87
CA LYS A 311 27.37 1.56 8.67
C LYS A 311 26.64 2.02 7.41
N GLU A 312 27.25 2.97 6.71
CA GLU A 312 26.73 3.49 5.44
C GLU A 312 27.17 2.67 4.23
N GLY A 313 28.31 1.96 4.31
CA GLY A 313 28.93 1.32 3.15
C GLY A 313 29.15 2.31 2.01
N ASP A 314 28.79 1.93 0.79
CA ASP A 314 28.77 2.81 -0.38
C ASP A 314 27.37 3.40 -0.63
N GLY A 315 26.49 3.49 0.38
CA GLY A 315 25.09 3.86 0.21
C GLY A 315 24.85 5.19 -0.54
N ALA A 316 25.80 6.13 -0.44
CA ALA A 316 25.75 7.42 -1.11
C ALA A 316 25.92 7.35 -2.64
N LYS A 317 26.39 6.22 -3.22
CA LYS A 317 26.52 6.07 -4.69
C LYS A 317 25.20 5.72 -5.38
N TYR A 318 24.19 5.31 -4.60
CA TYR A 318 22.88 4.92 -5.11
C TYR A 318 21.93 6.10 -5.13
N GLU A 319 20.85 5.96 -5.91
CA GLU A 319 19.80 6.96 -6.02
C GLU A 319 19.22 7.28 -4.65
N GLN A 320 19.18 8.56 -4.26
CA GLN A 320 18.60 8.97 -2.98
C GLN A 320 17.13 9.35 -3.19
N PRO A 321 16.25 9.05 -2.22
CA PRO A 321 14.87 9.51 -2.31
C PRO A 321 14.80 11.03 -2.24
N ILE A 322 13.87 11.60 -3.00
CA ILE A 322 13.51 13.02 -2.87
C ILE A 322 12.79 13.30 -1.55
N ILE A 323 12.10 12.30 -1.00
CA ILE A 323 11.52 12.29 0.36
C ILE A 323 11.61 10.88 0.93
N GLY A 324 12.12 10.74 2.15
CA GLY A 324 11.96 9.52 2.95
C GLY A 324 10.82 9.69 3.95
N PHE A 325 9.76 8.90 3.83
CA PHE A 325 8.65 8.88 4.79
C PHE A 325 8.92 7.87 5.92
N PRO A 326 8.28 8.03 7.09
CA PRO A 326 8.31 7.01 8.13
C PRO A 326 7.93 5.62 7.62
N GLY A 327 8.56 4.60 8.17
CA GLY A 327 8.39 3.23 7.75
C GLY A 327 6.96 2.72 7.87
N HIS A 328 6.66 1.80 6.97
CA HIS A 328 5.45 0.98 6.91
C HIS A 328 4.17 1.74 6.57
N TRP A 329 4.23 3.01 6.17
CA TRP A 329 3.03 3.76 5.75
C TRP A 329 2.38 3.22 4.47
N ALA A 330 3.07 2.34 3.73
CA ALA A 330 2.53 1.61 2.58
C ALA A 330 1.92 2.54 1.50
N PRO A 331 2.74 3.34 0.80
CA PRO A 331 2.28 4.20 -0.30
C PRO A 331 1.77 3.34 -1.47
N ASN A 332 0.46 3.38 -1.71
CA ASN A 332 -0.20 2.49 -2.65
C ASN A 332 -0.67 3.14 -3.95
N ASP A 333 -0.74 4.47 -4.03
CA ASP A 333 -0.95 5.16 -5.30
C ASP A 333 -0.29 6.54 -5.30
N LEU A 334 0.02 7.01 -6.49
CA LEU A 334 0.66 8.29 -6.75
C LEU A 334 -0.07 8.96 -7.91
N HIS A 335 -0.36 10.24 -7.79
CA HIS A 335 -0.96 11.01 -8.88
C HIS A 335 -0.43 12.44 -8.93
N PHE A 336 0.10 12.86 -10.08
CA PHE A 336 0.47 14.27 -10.29
C PHE A 336 -0.73 15.08 -10.78
N TYR A 337 -1.10 16.11 -10.03
CA TYR A 337 -2.31 16.88 -10.34
C TYR A 337 -2.11 17.88 -11.47
N GLN A 338 -2.86 17.67 -12.56
CA GLN A 338 -2.83 18.50 -13.77
C GLN A 338 -4.10 19.34 -13.96
N GLY A 339 -5.09 19.18 -13.08
CA GLY A 339 -6.39 19.86 -13.20
C GLY A 339 -6.32 21.33 -12.83
N ASP A 340 -7.40 22.05 -13.13
CA ASP A 340 -7.56 23.45 -12.76
C ASP A 340 -8.67 23.65 -11.71
N GLN A 341 -9.30 22.58 -11.21
CA GLN A 341 -10.38 22.70 -10.24
C GLN A 341 -9.88 23.13 -8.86
N PHE A 342 -8.75 22.59 -8.43
CA PHE A 342 -8.18 22.88 -7.13
C PHE A 342 -7.39 24.21 -7.16
N PRO A 343 -7.07 24.79 -6.00
CA PRO A 343 -6.19 25.95 -5.91
C PRO A 343 -4.83 25.71 -6.57
N GLU A 344 -4.18 26.78 -7.04
CA GLU A 344 -2.86 26.74 -7.70
C GLU A 344 -1.79 26.03 -6.86
N HIS A 345 -1.92 26.08 -5.53
CA HIS A 345 -1.08 25.34 -4.57
C HIS A 345 -0.91 23.86 -4.91
N TYR A 346 -1.95 23.23 -5.49
CA TYR A 346 -1.94 21.81 -5.84
C TYR A 346 -1.41 21.50 -7.23
N LYS A 347 -1.24 22.51 -8.09
CA LYS A 347 -0.86 22.34 -9.49
C LYS A 347 0.53 21.71 -9.59
N ASN A 348 0.65 20.66 -10.41
CA ASN A 348 1.89 19.89 -10.64
C ASN A 348 2.48 19.22 -9.39
N GLY A 349 1.79 19.23 -8.25
CA GLY A 349 2.20 18.49 -7.07
C GLY A 349 1.71 17.04 -7.08
N ALA A 350 2.26 16.24 -6.19
CA ALA A 350 1.96 14.82 -6.07
C ALA A 350 0.98 14.54 -4.94
N PHE A 351 -0.11 13.83 -5.24
CA PHE A 351 -0.97 13.21 -4.24
C PHE A 351 -0.54 11.77 -4.02
N ILE A 352 -0.44 11.35 -2.76
CA ILE A 352 0.03 10.02 -2.38
C ILE A 352 -1.01 9.37 -1.47
N ALA A 353 -1.47 8.18 -1.83
CA ALA A 353 -2.34 7.37 -0.98
C ALA A 353 -1.47 6.50 -0.07
N PHE A 354 -1.39 6.85 1.21
CA PHE A 354 -0.79 5.96 2.21
C PHE A 354 -1.88 5.02 2.74
N HIS A 355 -1.66 3.72 2.55
CA HIS A 355 -2.63 2.67 2.84
C HIS A 355 -2.65 2.27 4.32
N GLY A 356 -1.60 2.67 5.05
CA GLY A 356 -1.45 2.39 6.46
C GLY A 356 -0.77 1.06 6.74
N SER A 357 -0.05 1.01 7.85
CA SER A 357 0.87 -0.06 8.20
C SER A 357 0.21 -1.34 8.67
N THR A 358 0.97 -2.43 8.56
CA THR A 358 0.59 -3.71 9.16
C THR A 358 1.60 -4.25 10.17
N ILE A 359 2.77 -3.64 10.28
CA ILE A 359 3.93 -4.21 10.96
C ILE A 359 4.67 -3.18 11.83
N ARG A 360 3.92 -2.34 12.55
CA ARG A 360 4.48 -1.35 13.51
C ARG A 360 4.42 -1.77 14.98
N ALA A 361 3.96 -2.98 15.27
CA ALA A 361 3.86 -3.47 16.64
C ALA A 361 5.22 -3.36 17.37
N PRO A 362 5.25 -2.90 18.64
CA PRO A 362 4.10 -2.63 19.51
C PRO A 362 3.54 -1.20 19.45
N PHE A 363 3.98 -0.36 18.53
CA PHE A 363 3.44 0.98 18.36
C PHE A 363 2.14 0.97 17.53
N PRO A 364 1.29 2.00 17.65
CA PRO A 364 0.11 2.13 16.81
C PRO A 364 0.46 2.04 15.32
N GLN A 365 -0.46 1.46 14.56
CA GLN A 365 -0.37 1.52 13.10
C GLN A 365 -0.52 2.98 12.64
N ALA A 366 0.11 3.30 11.52
CA ALA A 366 0.16 4.66 10.97
C ALA A 366 0.23 4.65 9.43
N GLY A 367 -0.03 5.80 8.83
CA GLY A 367 -0.06 5.98 7.38
C GLY A 367 -1.46 6.10 6.77
N TYR A 368 -2.56 6.18 7.49
CA TYR A 368 -3.91 6.06 6.88
C TYR A 368 -4.48 7.38 6.34
N PHE A 369 -3.82 8.01 5.37
CA PHE A 369 -4.22 9.32 4.85
C PHE A 369 -3.78 9.57 3.40
N ILE A 370 -4.34 10.61 2.75
CA ILE A 370 -3.83 11.13 1.48
C ILE A 370 -2.87 12.28 1.79
N ALA A 371 -1.62 12.16 1.37
CA ALA A 371 -0.66 13.25 1.43
C ALA A 371 -0.66 14.07 0.14
N PHE A 372 -0.23 15.32 0.24
CA PHE A 372 0.12 16.17 -0.88
C PHE A 372 1.58 16.63 -0.75
N VAL A 373 2.35 16.53 -1.83
CA VAL A 373 3.72 17.05 -1.93
C VAL A 373 3.73 18.14 -2.99
N PRO A 374 3.93 19.42 -2.62
CA PRO A 374 4.05 20.50 -3.59
C PRO A 374 5.35 20.35 -4.38
N PHE A 375 5.29 20.68 -5.67
CA PHE A 375 6.48 20.75 -6.52
C PHE A 375 6.68 22.17 -7.01
N LYS A 376 7.93 22.62 -6.98
CA LYS A 376 8.33 23.90 -7.55
C LYS A 376 9.58 23.71 -8.39
N ASN A 377 9.47 23.95 -9.69
CA ASN A 377 10.57 23.78 -10.65
C ASN A 377 11.21 22.36 -10.59
N GLY A 378 10.38 21.32 -10.52
CA GLY A 378 10.84 19.92 -10.42
C GLY A 378 11.40 19.51 -9.05
N GLN A 379 11.38 20.40 -8.05
CA GLN A 379 11.82 20.09 -6.70
C GLN A 379 10.63 19.90 -5.77
N ALA A 380 10.61 18.78 -5.05
CA ALA A 380 9.62 18.50 -4.02
C ALA A 380 9.81 19.42 -2.81
N GLY A 381 8.70 19.90 -2.25
CA GLY A 381 8.65 20.61 -0.98
C GLY A 381 8.21 19.71 0.18
N GLU A 382 7.93 20.34 1.32
CA GLU A 382 7.40 19.64 2.51
C GLU A 382 6.02 19.06 2.23
N TRP A 383 5.80 17.82 2.65
CA TRP A 383 4.52 17.16 2.48
C TRP A 383 3.45 17.68 3.46
N GLU A 384 2.20 17.60 3.03
CA GLU A 384 1.00 18.08 3.73
C GLU A 384 -0.02 16.94 3.84
N VAL A 385 -0.88 16.98 4.85
CA VAL A 385 -2.06 16.10 4.91
C VAL A 385 -3.14 16.73 4.03
N PHE A 386 -3.59 16.01 3.00
CA PHE A 386 -4.67 16.47 2.13
C PHE A 386 -6.02 15.90 2.54
N ALA A 387 -6.11 14.60 2.79
CA ALA A 387 -7.36 13.99 3.25
C ALA A 387 -7.07 13.00 4.38
N ASP A 388 -7.89 13.06 5.42
CA ASP A 388 -7.85 12.16 6.59
C ASP A 388 -9.28 11.71 6.95
N GLY A 389 -9.47 10.96 8.03
CA GLY A 389 -10.76 10.42 8.47
C GLY A 389 -10.94 8.93 8.15
N PHE A 390 -9.92 8.30 7.57
CA PHE A 390 -9.96 6.89 7.20
C PHE A 390 -9.89 5.95 8.41
N THR A 391 -9.20 6.35 9.48
CA THR A 391 -8.99 5.46 10.64
C THR A 391 -10.29 5.13 11.38
N GLN A 392 -11.22 6.09 11.49
CA GLN A 392 -12.45 6.03 12.30
C GLN A 392 -12.26 5.72 13.79
N VAL A 393 -11.03 5.53 14.23
CA VAL A 393 -10.60 5.36 15.62
C VAL A 393 -9.37 6.24 15.89
N ASP A 394 -9.20 6.66 17.14
CA ASP A 394 -8.06 7.51 17.53
C ASP A 394 -6.72 6.77 17.45
N LYS A 395 -6.71 5.50 17.86
CA LYS A 395 -5.51 4.67 17.91
C LYS A 395 -5.79 3.32 17.27
N ILE A 396 -5.06 3.02 16.19
CA ILE A 396 -5.11 1.74 15.49
C ILE A 396 -4.12 0.81 16.17
N VAL A 397 -4.62 -0.17 16.91
CA VAL A 397 -3.77 -1.19 17.55
C VAL A 397 -3.41 -2.23 16.50
N ASP A 398 -4.40 -2.63 15.72
CA ASP A 398 -4.28 -3.61 14.65
C ASP A 398 -4.83 -3.07 13.34
N THR A 399 -4.28 -3.55 12.23
CA THR A 399 -4.61 -3.03 10.91
C THR A 399 -6.10 -3.07 10.60
N ASP A 400 -6.79 -4.10 11.08
CA ASP A 400 -8.22 -4.33 10.83
C ASP A 400 -9.12 -3.42 11.72
N ASP A 401 -8.55 -2.64 12.66
CA ASP A 401 -9.28 -1.60 13.42
C ASP A 401 -9.57 -0.35 12.60
N ALA A 402 -8.82 -0.13 11.51
CA ALA A 402 -9.01 1.03 10.66
C ALA A 402 -10.33 0.89 9.88
N GLY A 403 -11.21 1.90 9.98
CA GLY A 403 -12.49 1.88 9.27
C GLY A 403 -12.34 1.85 7.75
N TYR A 404 -11.33 2.53 7.22
CA TYR A 404 -11.01 2.59 5.79
C TYR A 404 -9.49 2.65 5.59
N ARG A 405 -9.04 2.23 4.39
CA ARG A 405 -7.62 2.29 4.02
C ARG A 405 -7.43 2.89 2.63
N PRO A 406 -6.85 4.11 2.52
CA PRO A 406 -6.68 4.81 1.24
C PRO A 406 -5.89 3.97 0.24
N MET A 407 -6.36 3.92 -1.01
CA MET A 407 -5.82 2.98 -1.97
C MET A 407 -5.47 3.61 -3.30
N GLY A 408 -6.45 4.05 -4.08
CA GLY A 408 -6.24 4.59 -5.42
C GLY A 408 -6.62 6.07 -5.52
N ILE A 409 -5.97 6.78 -6.44
CA ILE A 409 -6.23 8.20 -6.74
C ILE A 409 -6.37 8.35 -8.26
N ALA A 410 -7.39 9.08 -8.69
CA ALA A 410 -7.53 9.49 -10.09
C ALA A 410 -8.15 10.87 -10.20
N MET A 411 -7.78 11.63 -11.22
CA MET A 411 -8.41 12.92 -11.52
C MET A 411 -9.55 12.73 -12.53
N GLY A 412 -10.70 13.34 -12.24
CA GLY A 412 -11.82 13.44 -13.18
C GLY A 412 -11.59 14.51 -14.25
N PRO A 413 -12.40 14.51 -15.34
CA PRO A 413 -12.23 15.44 -16.46
C PRO A 413 -12.43 16.91 -16.09
N ASP A 414 -13.12 17.18 -14.99
CA ASP A 414 -13.34 18.52 -14.44
C ASP A 414 -12.24 18.97 -13.47
N GLY A 415 -11.21 18.13 -13.23
CA GLY A 415 -10.14 18.37 -12.28
C GLY A 415 -10.46 18.01 -10.82
N SER A 416 -11.59 17.35 -10.53
CA SER A 416 -11.86 16.80 -9.19
C SER A 416 -11.00 15.56 -8.95
N LEU A 417 -10.72 15.22 -7.69
CA LEU A 417 -9.98 13.99 -7.35
C LEU A 417 -10.92 12.91 -6.84
N TYR A 418 -10.73 11.69 -7.31
CA TYR A 418 -11.41 10.51 -6.85
C TYR A 418 -10.45 9.68 -6.01
N ILE A 419 -10.93 9.20 -4.85
CA ILE A 419 -10.15 8.41 -3.89
C ILE A 419 -10.92 7.11 -3.63
N SER A 420 -10.25 5.96 -3.77
CA SER A 420 -10.77 4.67 -3.31
C SER A 420 -10.17 4.26 -1.98
N GLU A 421 -10.91 3.42 -1.26
CA GLU A 421 -10.37 2.65 -0.13
C GLU A 421 -10.61 1.14 -0.30
N SER A 422 -9.76 0.32 0.31
CA SER A 422 -9.68 -1.12 -0.02
C SER A 422 -10.42 -2.08 0.90
N GLU A 423 -10.98 -1.62 2.02
CA GLU A 423 -11.65 -2.50 2.97
C GLU A 423 -13.11 -2.69 2.58
N HIS A 424 -13.83 -1.59 2.35
CA HIS A 424 -15.26 -1.63 2.01
C HIS A 424 -15.52 -1.35 0.53
N GLY A 425 -14.63 -0.64 -0.17
CA GLY A 425 -14.83 -0.15 -1.53
C GLY A 425 -15.60 1.16 -1.59
N LYS A 426 -15.47 2.04 -0.60
CA LYS A 426 -16.01 3.41 -0.68
C LYS A 426 -15.18 4.24 -1.65
N ILE A 427 -15.85 5.01 -2.51
CA ILE A 427 -15.22 5.93 -3.47
C ILE A 427 -15.72 7.35 -3.17
N TRP A 428 -14.79 8.27 -2.92
CA TRP A 428 -15.09 9.69 -2.78
C TRP A 428 -14.69 10.45 -4.03
N ARG A 429 -15.44 11.50 -4.37
CA ARG A 429 -15.02 12.57 -5.28
C ARG A 429 -14.87 13.86 -4.49
N VAL A 430 -13.63 14.35 -4.40
CA VAL A 430 -13.23 15.56 -3.71
C VAL A 430 -13.21 16.73 -4.70
N MET A 431 -13.91 17.80 -4.32
CA MET A 431 -14.15 18.97 -5.15
C MET A 431 -13.77 20.25 -4.40
N TYR A 432 -13.29 21.25 -5.12
CA TYR A 432 -13.00 22.57 -4.52
C TYR A 432 -14.11 23.57 -4.86
N LYS A 433 -14.73 24.14 -3.82
CA LYS A 433 -15.81 25.13 -3.91
C LYS A 433 -15.49 26.47 -3.25
N GLY A 434 -14.36 26.57 -2.57
CA GLY A 434 -13.87 27.80 -1.98
C GLY A 434 -13.37 28.83 -3.01
N ASP A 435 -12.90 29.97 -2.53
CA ASP A 435 -12.20 30.95 -3.36
C ASP A 435 -10.73 30.54 -3.52
N LYS A 436 -10.30 30.26 -4.77
CA LYS A 436 -8.91 29.86 -5.05
C LYS A 436 -7.90 30.95 -4.72
N LYS A 437 -8.30 32.22 -4.77
CA LYS A 437 -7.41 33.37 -4.55
C LYS A 437 -7.07 33.57 -3.09
N SER A 438 -7.96 33.15 -2.18
CA SER A 438 -7.74 33.23 -0.74
C SER A 438 -7.12 31.95 -0.16
N PHE A 439 -6.99 30.88 -0.94
CA PHE A 439 -6.50 29.61 -0.44
C PHE A 439 -5.03 29.69 -0.02
N GLY A 440 -4.74 29.32 1.23
CA GLY A 440 -3.39 29.26 1.74
C GLY A 440 -3.33 28.70 3.16
N LYS A 441 -2.42 29.23 3.97
CA LYS A 441 -2.11 28.71 5.32
C LYS A 441 -3.32 28.63 6.24
N ASP A 442 -4.25 29.57 6.14
CA ASP A 442 -5.44 29.59 7.01
C ASP A 442 -6.36 28.41 6.68
N GLN A 443 -6.62 28.14 5.40
CA GLN A 443 -7.43 27.00 4.94
C GLN A 443 -6.76 25.65 5.22
N LEU A 444 -5.43 25.61 5.26
CA LEU A 444 -4.63 24.43 5.61
C LEU A 444 -4.43 24.24 7.12
N SER A 445 -4.77 25.22 7.95
CA SER A 445 -4.43 25.24 9.38
C SER A 445 -5.04 24.08 10.17
N LYS A 446 -6.22 23.59 9.78
CA LYS A 446 -6.84 22.39 10.36
C LYS A 446 -6.02 21.14 10.01
N MET A 447 -5.57 21.03 8.77
CA MET A 447 -4.84 19.88 8.24
C MET A 447 -3.46 19.75 8.90
N GLU A 448 -2.77 20.87 9.11
CA GLU A 448 -1.48 20.86 9.82
C GLU A 448 -1.59 20.38 11.28
N LYS A 449 -2.76 20.54 11.92
CA LYS A 449 -2.99 19.99 13.27
C LYS A 449 -3.14 18.46 13.25
N LEU A 450 -3.61 17.88 12.14
CA LEU A 450 -3.80 16.43 12.00
C LEU A 450 -2.48 15.67 12.01
N LYS A 451 -1.36 16.31 11.63
CA LYS A 451 -0.01 15.72 11.74
C LYS A 451 0.37 15.27 13.17
N LYS A 452 -0.40 15.68 14.18
CA LYS A 452 -0.23 15.28 15.58
C LYS A 452 -1.04 14.04 15.97
N LEU A 453 -1.90 13.53 15.09
CA LEU A 453 -2.71 12.35 15.37
C LEU A 453 -1.86 11.07 15.40
N PRO A 454 -2.25 10.04 16.18
CA PRO A 454 -1.44 8.85 16.39
C PRO A 454 -1.02 8.11 15.12
N HIS A 455 -1.86 8.14 14.07
CA HIS A 455 -1.56 7.49 12.79
C HIS A 455 -0.69 8.32 11.84
N ILE A 456 -0.26 9.53 12.23
CA ILE A 456 0.57 10.42 11.39
C ILE A 456 1.84 10.89 12.13
N LYS A 457 1.75 11.16 13.43
CA LYS A 457 2.90 11.64 14.21
C LYS A 457 4.00 10.58 14.32
N THR A 458 5.22 11.03 14.60
CA THR A 458 6.23 10.17 15.20
C THR A 458 5.78 9.76 16.61
N PRO A 459 5.69 8.45 16.93
CA PRO A 459 5.29 7.99 18.25
C PRO A 459 6.37 8.30 19.29
N ASP A 460 5.95 8.62 20.50
CA ASP A 460 6.83 8.68 21.68
C ASP A 460 7.24 7.24 22.06
N GLU A 461 8.54 6.99 22.24
CA GLU A 461 9.10 5.66 22.51
C GLU A 461 8.49 4.96 23.73
N THR A 462 7.96 5.73 24.68
CA THR A 462 7.45 5.20 25.95
C THR A 462 5.94 5.32 26.09
N LYS A 463 5.37 6.48 25.71
CA LYS A 463 3.94 6.75 25.92
C LYS A 463 3.05 6.08 24.89
N ASP A 464 3.58 5.86 23.70
CA ASP A 464 2.84 5.24 22.60
C ASP A 464 3.16 3.73 22.48
N ASP A 465 4.00 3.15 23.35
CA ASP A 465 4.22 1.70 23.40
C ASP A 465 2.97 0.97 23.94
N LEU A 466 2.37 0.09 23.13
CA LEU A 466 1.16 -0.64 23.47
C LEU A 466 1.43 -2.00 24.13
N THR A 467 2.70 -2.36 24.36
CA THR A 467 3.06 -3.62 25.04
C THR A 467 2.35 -3.80 26.39
N PRO A 468 2.24 -2.78 27.28
CA PRO A 468 1.51 -2.92 28.53
C PRO A 468 0.03 -3.23 28.33
N LEU A 469 -0.63 -2.50 27.41
CA LEU A 469 -2.05 -2.67 27.08
C LEU A 469 -2.33 -4.08 26.52
N ARG A 470 -1.51 -4.53 25.56
CA ARG A 470 -1.63 -5.85 24.94
C ARG A 470 -1.38 -6.97 25.95
N ALA A 471 -0.41 -6.80 26.84
CA ALA A 471 -0.12 -7.78 27.88
C ALA A 471 -1.27 -7.89 28.91
N GLU A 472 -1.93 -6.79 29.28
CA GLU A 472 -3.08 -6.82 30.19
C GLU A 472 -4.26 -7.58 29.58
N ALA A 473 -4.61 -7.29 28.32
CA ALA A 473 -5.64 -8.05 27.60
C ALA A 473 -5.24 -9.54 27.45
N GLY A 474 -3.98 -9.79 27.11
CA GLY A 474 -3.40 -11.12 27.00
C GLY A 474 -3.44 -11.92 28.30
N ALA A 475 -3.28 -11.26 29.46
CA ALA A 475 -3.36 -11.91 30.77
C ALA A 475 -4.77 -12.49 31.03
N ILE A 476 -5.81 -11.74 30.65
CA ILE A 476 -7.20 -12.17 30.80
C ILE A 476 -7.47 -13.39 29.92
N LEU A 477 -7.05 -13.33 28.65
CA LEU A 477 -7.22 -14.42 27.68
C LEU A 477 -6.39 -15.64 28.05
N TYR A 478 -5.13 -15.45 28.49
CA TYR A 478 -4.26 -16.52 28.97
C TYR A 478 -4.91 -17.28 30.12
N ASN A 479 -5.41 -16.58 31.14
CA ASN A 479 -6.05 -17.22 32.28
C ASN A 479 -7.29 -18.03 31.87
N LYS A 480 -8.02 -17.57 30.84
CA LYS A 480 -9.20 -18.26 30.32
C LYS A 480 -8.86 -19.52 29.51
N TYR A 481 -7.87 -19.45 28.61
CA TYR A 481 -7.63 -20.50 27.61
C TYR A 481 -6.40 -21.36 27.87
N CYS A 482 -5.37 -20.83 28.55
CA CYS A 482 -4.09 -21.49 28.75
C CYS A 482 -3.82 -21.85 30.21
N GLY A 483 -4.33 -21.04 31.15
CA GLY A 483 -4.04 -21.13 32.58
C GLY A 483 -4.45 -22.45 33.23
N ALA A 484 -5.47 -23.15 32.70
CA ALA A 484 -5.88 -24.45 33.22
C ALA A 484 -4.79 -25.53 33.11
N CYS A 485 -3.93 -25.45 32.08
CA CYS A 485 -2.84 -26.41 31.85
C CYS A 485 -1.49 -25.84 32.28
N HIS A 486 -1.21 -24.57 31.93
CA HIS A 486 0.09 -23.94 32.18
C HIS A 486 0.19 -23.20 33.52
N MET A 487 -0.92 -23.10 34.27
CA MET A 487 -1.04 -22.45 35.58
C MET A 487 -0.78 -20.94 35.54
N GLY A 488 -1.21 -20.20 36.56
CA GLY A 488 -1.04 -18.74 36.59
C GLY A 488 0.42 -18.25 36.59
N ASN A 489 1.37 -19.12 36.97
CA ASN A 489 2.80 -18.82 36.96
C ASN A 489 3.54 -19.36 35.72
N GLY A 490 2.82 -19.94 34.75
CA GLY A 490 3.41 -20.48 33.53
C GLY A 490 4.30 -21.72 33.71
N MET A 491 4.36 -22.31 34.90
CA MET A 491 5.22 -23.47 35.17
C MET A 491 4.61 -24.82 34.73
N GLY A 492 3.32 -24.83 34.40
CA GLY A 492 2.56 -26.06 34.25
C GLY A 492 2.55 -26.88 35.54
N ASP A 493 2.16 -28.15 35.44
CA ASP A 493 2.22 -29.08 36.57
C ASP A 493 3.57 -29.81 36.67
N GLY A 494 4.52 -29.49 35.78
CA GLY A 494 5.86 -30.06 35.76
C GLY A 494 5.91 -31.55 35.40
N SER A 495 4.79 -32.17 35.02
CA SER A 495 4.70 -33.60 34.67
C SER A 495 4.04 -33.84 33.32
N ARG A 496 2.80 -33.37 33.16
CA ARG A 496 1.98 -33.50 31.95
C ARG A 496 2.06 -32.23 31.11
N PHE A 497 2.11 -31.08 31.76
CA PHE A 497 2.15 -29.78 31.12
C PHE A 497 3.53 -29.14 31.32
N PRO A 498 4.27 -28.85 30.23
CA PRO A 498 5.59 -28.26 30.33
C PRO A 498 5.53 -26.82 30.87
N PRO A 499 6.63 -26.34 31.50
CA PRO A 499 6.78 -24.94 31.83
C PRO A 499 6.91 -24.14 30.53
N ILE A 500 6.10 -23.10 30.40
CA ILE A 500 6.30 -22.04 29.41
C ILE A 500 7.19 -20.94 29.98
N ALA A 501 7.10 -20.71 31.30
CA ALA A 501 7.97 -19.79 32.04
C ALA A 501 9.44 -20.17 31.93
N GLY A 502 10.25 -19.20 31.48
CA GLY A 502 11.70 -19.32 31.30
C GLY A 502 12.12 -20.32 30.22
N SER A 503 11.18 -20.88 29.46
CA SER A 503 11.46 -21.88 28.42
C SER A 503 12.16 -21.26 27.20
N GLU A 504 13.00 -22.06 26.55
CA GLU A 504 13.65 -21.72 25.30
C GLU A 504 12.65 -21.55 24.14
N TRP A 505 11.46 -22.13 24.26
CA TRP A 505 10.38 -22.00 23.29
C TRP A 505 9.70 -20.63 23.39
N VAL A 506 9.51 -20.10 24.61
CA VAL A 506 8.94 -18.76 24.80
C VAL A 506 9.94 -17.66 24.47
N LYS A 507 11.22 -17.83 24.83
CA LYS A 507 12.28 -16.83 24.61
C LYS A 507 12.80 -16.81 23.18
N GLY A 508 12.64 -17.92 22.45
CA GLY A 508 13.12 -18.07 21.09
C GLY A 508 12.22 -17.42 20.04
N ASP A 509 12.22 -18.02 18.85
CA ASP A 509 11.48 -17.55 17.67
C ASP A 509 9.96 -17.53 17.93
N GLN A 510 9.35 -16.35 17.77
CA GLN A 510 7.90 -16.17 17.89
C GLN A 510 7.09 -17.07 16.94
N LYS A 511 7.63 -17.43 15.77
CA LYS A 511 6.93 -18.29 14.80
C LYS A 511 6.63 -19.67 15.39
N ARG A 512 7.54 -20.21 16.21
CA ARG A 512 7.30 -21.48 16.92
C ARG A 512 6.09 -21.35 17.85
N LEU A 513 6.01 -20.30 18.66
CA LEU A 513 4.87 -20.11 19.56
C LEU A 513 3.56 -19.93 18.80
N ILE A 514 3.57 -19.15 17.73
CA ILE A 514 2.41 -18.94 16.86
C ILE A 514 1.93 -20.28 16.29
N ASP A 515 2.83 -21.11 15.75
CA ASP A 515 2.48 -22.42 15.21
C ASP A 515 1.97 -23.38 16.29
N VAL A 516 2.59 -23.39 17.48
CA VAL A 516 2.14 -24.20 18.61
C VAL A 516 0.71 -23.84 19.02
N VAL A 517 0.39 -22.56 19.10
CA VAL A 517 -0.96 -22.11 19.49
C VAL A 517 -1.98 -22.38 18.39
N LEU A 518 -1.63 -22.17 17.11
CA LEU A 518 -2.55 -22.36 15.99
C LEU A 518 -2.73 -23.83 15.58
N SER A 519 -1.68 -24.63 15.66
CA SER A 519 -1.69 -26.02 15.19
C SER A 519 -1.88 -27.03 16.33
N GLY A 520 -1.68 -26.59 17.59
CA GLY A 520 -1.58 -27.49 18.73
C GLY A 520 -0.27 -28.28 18.72
N LEU A 521 -0.10 -29.16 19.71
CA LEU A 521 1.02 -30.10 19.79
C LEU A 521 0.53 -31.50 20.15
N SER A 522 1.19 -32.49 19.58
CA SER A 522 1.03 -33.90 19.92
C SER A 522 2.35 -34.63 19.70
N GLY A 523 2.64 -35.63 20.53
CA GLY A 523 3.88 -36.40 20.47
C GLY A 523 4.98 -35.82 21.37
N PRO A 524 6.13 -36.52 21.44
CA PRO A 524 7.20 -36.17 22.36
C PRO A 524 7.88 -34.86 21.97
N ILE A 525 7.99 -33.96 22.93
CA ILE A 525 8.73 -32.69 22.86
C ILE A 525 9.73 -32.59 24.00
N GLU A 526 10.74 -31.74 23.85
CA GLU A 526 11.69 -31.43 24.90
C GLU A 526 11.61 -29.94 25.26
N VAL A 527 11.45 -29.66 26.55
CA VAL A 527 11.43 -28.30 27.12
C VAL A 527 12.35 -28.26 28.34
N ASN A 528 13.31 -27.35 28.35
CA ASN A 528 14.32 -27.24 29.42
C ASN A 528 15.01 -28.59 29.77
N GLY A 529 15.33 -29.40 28.77
CA GLY A 529 16.03 -30.69 28.97
C GLY A 529 15.15 -31.84 29.48
N LYS A 530 13.82 -31.65 29.56
CA LYS A 530 12.87 -32.69 29.99
C LYS A 530 11.87 -33.01 28.88
N THR A 531 11.61 -34.31 28.68
CA THR A 531 10.65 -34.79 27.70
C THR A 531 9.22 -34.71 28.23
N TYR A 532 8.30 -34.25 27.38
CA TYR A 532 6.86 -34.24 27.60
C TYR A 532 6.19 -34.89 26.39
N ASP A 533 5.18 -35.73 26.61
CA ASP A 533 4.45 -36.40 25.54
C ASP A 533 2.95 -36.33 25.85
N GLY A 534 2.39 -35.16 25.56
CA GLY A 534 1.01 -34.81 25.85
C GLY A 534 0.37 -34.11 24.66
N VAL A 535 -0.94 -33.91 24.74
CA VAL A 535 -1.69 -33.19 23.70
C VAL A 535 -1.97 -31.78 24.19
N MET A 536 -1.51 -30.80 23.43
CA MET A 536 -1.94 -29.41 23.55
C MET A 536 -2.95 -29.14 22.43
N PRO A 537 -4.24 -28.90 22.75
CA PRO A 537 -5.22 -28.53 21.74
C PRO A 537 -4.82 -27.24 21.02
N ALA A 538 -5.14 -27.16 19.73
CA ALA A 538 -5.06 -25.91 19.00
C ALA A 538 -6.06 -24.89 19.56
N VAL A 539 -5.67 -23.63 19.51
CA VAL A 539 -6.48 -22.47 19.89
C VAL A 539 -6.79 -21.63 18.63
N ASP A 540 -6.90 -22.29 17.47
CA ASP A 540 -7.16 -21.65 16.18
C ASP A 540 -8.61 -21.15 16.01
N TYR A 541 -9.45 -21.29 17.02
CA TYR A 541 -10.81 -20.73 17.04
C TYR A 541 -10.88 -19.30 17.57
N LEU A 542 -9.79 -18.77 18.16
CA LEU A 542 -9.71 -17.37 18.55
C LEU A 542 -9.31 -16.51 17.37
N GLU A 543 -9.67 -15.23 17.45
CA GLU A 543 -9.27 -14.23 16.47
C GLU A 543 -7.75 -13.99 16.53
N ASP A 544 -7.17 -13.53 15.42
CA ASP A 544 -5.71 -13.34 15.31
C ASP A 544 -5.17 -12.37 16.38
N GLU A 545 -5.97 -11.38 16.79
CA GLU A 545 -5.60 -10.42 17.83
C GLU A 545 -5.65 -11.03 19.24
N GLU A 546 -6.66 -11.85 19.55
CA GLU A 546 -6.72 -12.53 20.84
C GLU A 546 -5.49 -13.43 21.05
N ILE A 547 -5.06 -14.13 20.00
CA ILE A 547 -3.84 -14.95 20.04
C ILE A 547 -2.60 -14.05 20.18
N ALA A 548 -2.51 -12.94 19.46
CA ALA A 548 -1.38 -12.02 19.56
C ALA A 548 -1.23 -11.41 20.97
N GLN A 549 -2.35 -11.09 21.61
CA GLN A 549 -2.40 -10.63 23.01
C GLN A 549 -1.93 -11.72 23.97
N ILE A 550 -2.45 -12.95 23.85
CA ILE A 550 -2.00 -14.10 24.66
C ILE A 550 -0.49 -14.28 24.51
N LEU A 551 0.03 -14.30 23.28
CA LEU A 551 1.44 -14.50 22.99
C LEU A 551 2.31 -13.35 23.51
N THR A 552 1.83 -12.11 23.39
CA THR A 552 2.50 -10.93 23.96
C THR A 552 2.60 -11.02 25.48
N TYR A 553 1.51 -11.38 26.16
CA TYR A 553 1.52 -11.62 27.61
C TYR A 553 2.49 -12.74 28.00
N ILE A 554 2.43 -13.89 27.31
CA ILE A 554 3.33 -15.02 27.57
C ILE A 554 4.79 -14.59 27.40
N ARG A 555 5.14 -13.89 26.31
CA ARG A 555 6.52 -13.46 26.06
C ARG A 555 7.01 -12.42 27.06
N LYS A 556 6.12 -11.52 27.50
CA LYS A 556 6.44 -10.52 28.51
C LYS A 556 6.65 -11.14 29.89
N GLU A 557 5.64 -11.83 30.42
CA GLU A 557 5.62 -12.32 31.80
C GLU A 557 6.45 -13.60 31.99
N PHE A 558 6.48 -14.48 30.98
CA PHE A 558 7.09 -15.81 31.07
C PHE A 558 8.34 -15.95 30.19
N GLY A 559 8.67 -14.94 29.39
CA GLY A 559 9.75 -14.95 28.40
C GLY A 559 10.86 -13.93 28.64
N ASP A 560 11.12 -13.52 29.89
CA ASP A 560 12.14 -12.52 30.23
C ASP A 560 11.95 -11.18 29.48
N ASN A 561 10.71 -10.68 29.39
CA ASN A 561 10.35 -9.49 28.61
C ASN A 561 10.71 -9.60 27.11
N SER A 562 10.52 -10.79 26.53
CA SER A 562 10.73 -11.02 25.10
C SER A 562 9.83 -10.11 24.24
N PRO A 563 10.25 -9.76 22.99
CA PRO A 563 9.49 -8.85 22.13
C PRO A 563 8.02 -9.28 21.93
N PRO A 564 7.08 -8.33 21.85
CA PRO A 564 5.66 -8.61 21.69
C PRO A 564 5.34 -9.24 20.32
N VAL A 565 4.19 -9.91 20.22
CA VAL A 565 3.69 -10.51 18.98
C VAL A 565 2.54 -9.67 18.44
N GLY A 566 2.60 -9.29 17.17
CA GLY A 566 1.49 -8.62 16.47
C GLY A 566 0.54 -9.60 15.78
N SER A 567 -0.74 -9.23 15.68
CA SER A 567 -1.81 -9.97 14.98
C SER A 567 -1.45 -10.32 13.54
N TYR A 568 -0.73 -9.45 12.82
CA TYR A 568 -0.20 -9.73 11.48
C TYR A 568 0.56 -11.06 11.41
N TYR A 569 1.46 -11.34 12.38
CA TYR A 569 2.24 -12.57 12.39
C TYR A 569 1.40 -13.80 12.70
N VAL A 570 0.31 -13.64 13.47
CA VAL A 570 -0.66 -14.70 13.71
C VAL A 570 -1.44 -15.01 12.44
N LYS A 571 -1.92 -13.97 11.74
CA LYS A 571 -2.63 -14.08 10.44
C LYS A 571 -1.76 -14.78 9.39
N GLU A 572 -0.50 -14.39 9.30
CA GLU A 572 0.52 -15.04 8.47
C GLU A 572 0.71 -16.52 8.87
N GLY A 573 0.90 -16.79 10.17
CA GLY A 573 1.00 -18.16 10.71
C GLY A 573 -0.21 -19.02 10.36
N ARG A 574 -1.42 -18.48 10.48
CA ARG A 574 -2.68 -19.16 10.15
C ARG A 574 -2.80 -19.46 8.67
N TYR A 575 -2.37 -18.55 7.79
CA TYR A 575 -2.28 -18.81 6.36
C TYR A 575 -1.38 -20.02 6.08
N TYR A 576 -0.18 -20.07 6.65
CA TYR A 576 0.75 -21.18 6.45
C TYR A 576 0.25 -22.49 7.08
N ALA A 577 -0.37 -22.45 8.26
CA ALA A 577 -0.96 -23.62 8.89
C ALA A 577 -2.08 -24.24 8.02
N ARG A 578 -2.92 -23.40 7.40
CA ARG A 578 -3.93 -23.85 6.42
C ARG A 578 -3.28 -24.49 5.20
N LYS A 579 -2.27 -23.85 4.61
CA LYS A 579 -1.55 -24.40 3.45
C LYS A 579 -0.90 -25.76 3.75
N LYS A 580 -0.31 -25.93 4.93
CA LYS A 580 0.23 -27.22 5.38
C LYS A 580 -0.86 -28.29 5.50
N LYS A 581 -2.02 -27.95 6.07
CA LYS A 581 -3.20 -28.85 6.14
C LYS A 581 -3.73 -29.21 4.74
N GLU A 582 -3.70 -28.29 3.79
CA GLU A 582 -4.09 -28.52 2.38
C GLU A 582 -3.12 -29.48 1.68
N ALA A 583 -1.81 -29.26 1.81
CA ALA A 583 -0.77 -30.14 1.24
C ALA A 583 -0.85 -31.57 1.80
N LEU A 584 -1.04 -31.70 3.12
CA LEU A 584 -1.23 -33.02 3.77
C LEU A 584 -2.49 -33.75 3.28
N LYS A 585 -3.51 -33.02 2.80
CA LYS A 585 -4.72 -33.60 2.21
C LYS A 585 -4.57 -33.92 0.72
N SER A 586 -3.70 -33.20 -0.01
CA SER A 586 -3.42 -33.49 -1.42
C SER A 586 -2.45 -34.67 -1.60
N GLY A 587 -1.75 -35.08 -0.54
CA GLY A 587 -0.84 -36.24 -0.58
C GLY A 587 0.53 -35.93 -1.18
N ASP A 588 0.91 -34.64 -1.25
CA ASP A 588 2.24 -34.17 -1.65
C ASP A 588 3.27 -34.24 -0.52
#